data_AF-A0A916UZ25-F1
#
_entry.id   AF-A0A916UZ25-F1
#
_cell.length_a   1.000
_cell.length_b   1.000
_cell.length_c   1.000
_cell.angle_alpha   90.00
_cell.angle_beta   90.00
_cell.angle_gamma   90.00
#
_symmetry.space_group_name_H-M   'P 1'
#
loop_
_entity.id
_entity.type
_entity.pdbx_description
1 polymer ?
#
loop_
_entity_poly.entity_id
_entity_poly.type
_entity_poly.pdbx_seq_one_letter_code
_entity_poly.pdbx_strand_id
1 'polypeptide(L)'
;MAALHMIEPYADRPRPITLGADKAYDTKDFVTDLRAMNVTPHVAQNTSGRRSAIDGRTTRHAGYGVSQRLRKRIEETFGWIKTVAGQRKTRFRGRDRVGCAFTFTVAAYNLVRLPKLLDAAPA
;
A
#
# COMPACT_ATOMS: atom_id res chain seq x y z
N MET A 1 9.63 -13.19 0.38
CA MET A 1 8.56 -12.61 1.24
C MET A 1 7.31 -12.37 0.38
N ALA A 2 6.10 -12.64 0.89
CA ALA A 2 4.86 -12.50 0.10
C ALA A 2 4.68 -11.10 -0.53
N ALA A 3 5.12 -10.05 0.18
CA ALA A 3 5.07 -8.67 -0.32
C ALA A 3 5.98 -8.43 -1.55
N LEU A 4 7.12 -9.12 -1.67
CA LEU A 4 8.02 -9.00 -2.82
C LEU A 4 7.43 -9.71 -4.05
N HIS A 5 6.81 -10.87 -3.86
CA HIS A 5 6.09 -11.59 -4.93
C HIS A 5 4.97 -10.77 -5.58
N MET A 6 4.35 -9.84 -4.84
CA MET A 6 3.35 -8.93 -5.42
C MET A 6 3.97 -7.85 -6.33
N ILE A 7 5.28 -7.61 -6.21
CA ILE A 7 6.00 -6.55 -6.93
C ILE A 7 6.84 -7.13 -8.07
N GLU A 8 7.33 -8.36 -7.94
CA GLU A 8 8.09 -9.10 -8.97
C GLU A 8 7.49 -9.00 -10.38
N PRO A 9 6.17 -9.18 -10.60
CA PRO A 9 5.58 -9.07 -11.94
C PRO A 9 5.71 -7.67 -12.57
N TYR A 10 5.97 -6.66 -11.74
CA TYR A 10 6.13 -5.27 -12.16
C TYR A 10 7.60 -4.83 -12.15
N ALA A 11 8.55 -5.72 -11.88
CA ALA A 11 9.96 -5.37 -11.69
C ALA A 11 10.65 -4.95 -13.00
N ASP A 12 10.25 -5.50 -14.15
CA ASP A 12 10.79 -5.12 -15.45
C ASP A 12 10.13 -3.82 -15.95
N ARG A 13 10.89 -2.72 -15.87
CA ARG A 13 10.42 -1.38 -16.25
C ARG A 13 11.56 -0.39 -16.47
N PRO A 14 11.38 0.58 -17.37
CA PRO A 14 12.40 1.59 -17.65
C PRO A 14 12.53 2.66 -16.57
N ARG A 15 11.51 2.84 -15.71
CA ARG A 15 11.49 3.87 -14.66
C ARG A 15 11.23 3.27 -13.28
N PRO A 16 11.94 3.72 -12.23
CA PRO A 16 11.66 3.26 -10.87
C PRO A 16 10.23 3.63 -10.44
N ILE A 17 9.58 2.76 -9.68
CA ILE A 17 8.33 3.10 -8.96
C ILE A 17 8.61 3.35 -7.49
N THR A 18 7.59 3.81 -6.77
CA THR A 18 7.61 3.93 -5.32
C THR A 18 6.68 2.91 -4.68
N LEU A 19 7.07 2.32 -3.55
CA LEU A 19 6.21 1.43 -2.77
C LEU A 19 6.03 1.97 -1.37
N GLY A 20 4.79 2.36 -1.04
CA GLY A 20 4.41 2.72 0.32
C GLY A 20 4.21 1.48 1.18
N ALA A 21 4.83 1.43 2.36
CA ALA A 21 4.60 0.34 3.32
C ALA A 21 4.59 0.86 4.77
N ASP A 22 4.01 0.06 5.67
CA ASP A 22 3.94 0.39 7.09
C ASP A 22 5.32 0.33 7.79
N LYS A 23 5.33 0.67 9.09
CA LYS A 23 6.56 0.75 9.89
C LYS A 23 7.19 -0.62 10.19
N ALA A 24 6.42 -1.70 10.14
CA ALA A 24 6.92 -3.04 10.39
C ALA A 24 7.77 -3.56 9.21
N TYR A 25 7.53 -3.04 8.01
CA TYR A 25 8.35 -3.33 6.82
C TYR A 25 9.70 -2.60 6.78
N ASP A 26 10.00 -1.72 7.74
CA ASP A 26 11.31 -1.06 7.82
C ASP A 26 12.35 -2.04 8.39
N THR A 27 12.74 -2.99 7.55
CA THR A 27 13.77 -4.00 7.79
C THR A 27 14.83 -3.89 6.71
N LYS A 28 16.08 -4.22 7.06
CA LYS A 28 17.22 -4.10 6.14
C LYS A 28 17.02 -4.94 4.88
N ASP A 29 16.56 -6.18 5.04
CA ASP A 29 16.41 -7.12 3.94
C ASP A 29 15.32 -6.66 2.98
N PHE A 30 14.13 -6.30 3.50
CA PHE A 30 13.04 -5.81 2.67
C PHE A 30 13.40 -4.54 1.90
N VAL A 31 14.06 -3.58 2.55
CA VAL A 31 14.53 -2.34 1.90
C VAL A 31 15.59 -2.63 0.83
N THR A 32 16.47 -3.60 1.07
CA THR A 32 17.50 -4.02 0.11
C THR A 32 16.87 -4.66 -1.11
N ASP A 33 15.94 -5.60 -0.91
CA ASP A 33 15.27 -6.34 -1.98
C ASP A 33 14.45 -5.41 -2.88
N LEU A 34 13.73 -4.43 -2.30
CA LEU A 34 13.01 -3.42 -3.08
C LEU A 34 13.95 -2.61 -3.96
N ARG A 35 15.10 -2.18 -3.42
CA ARG A 35 16.09 -1.42 -4.20
C ARG A 35 16.68 -2.26 -5.33
N ALA A 36 16.93 -3.55 -5.10
CA ALA A 36 17.39 -4.47 -6.14
C ALA A 36 16.38 -4.63 -7.28
N MET A 37 15.07 -4.55 -6.98
CA MET A 37 13.98 -4.56 -7.98
C MET A 37 13.65 -3.18 -8.58
N ASN A 38 14.56 -2.21 -8.46
CA ASN A 38 14.37 -0.83 -8.93
C ASN A 38 13.09 -0.17 -8.35
N VAL A 39 12.78 -0.45 -7.07
CA VAL A 39 11.67 0.15 -6.32
C VAL A 39 12.22 1.07 -5.24
N THR A 40 11.72 2.30 -5.21
CA THR A 40 12.01 3.25 -4.13
C THR A 40 11.13 2.95 -2.92
N PRO A 41 11.71 2.58 -1.76
CA PRO A 41 10.95 2.15 -0.60
C PRO A 41 10.40 3.37 0.16
N HIS A 42 9.12 3.70 0.00
CA HIS A 42 8.40 4.69 0.81
C HIS A 42 7.85 4.06 2.09
N VAL A 43 8.70 3.37 2.83
CA VAL A 43 8.36 2.68 4.08
C VAL A 43 8.38 3.68 5.23
N ALA A 44 7.43 3.60 6.17
CA ALA A 44 7.43 4.47 7.34
C ALA A 44 8.64 4.17 8.25
N GLN A 45 9.42 5.20 8.59
CA GLN A 45 10.63 5.05 9.41
C GLN A 45 10.34 4.56 10.84
N ASN A 46 11.22 3.69 11.35
CA ASN A 46 11.38 3.49 12.79
C ASN A 46 12.15 4.66 13.41
N THR A 47 11.45 5.43 14.24
CA THR A 47 12.00 6.58 14.97
C THR A 47 12.25 6.29 16.46
N SER A 48 11.96 5.07 16.92
CA SER A 48 12.11 4.66 18.31
C SER A 48 12.65 3.23 18.42
N GLY A 49 13.49 2.98 19.41
CA GLY A 49 13.96 1.63 19.77
C GLY A 49 14.98 0.98 18.82
N ARG A 50 15.15 1.48 17.59
CA ARG A 50 16.16 1.01 16.63
C ARG A 50 16.43 2.00 15.51
N ARG A 51 17.55 1.81 14.80
CA ARG A 51 17.89 2.55 13.59
C ARG A 51 17.02 2.08 12.41
N SER A 52 16.40 3.04 11.71
CA SER A 52 15.64 2.81 10.48
C SER A 52 16.55 2.32 9.33
N ALA A 53 16.05 1.40 8.52
CA ALA A 53 16.68 0.98 7.26
C ALA A 53 16.41 1.98 6.13
N ILE A 54 15.36 2.79 6.27
CA ILE A 54 15.13 3.97 5.42
C ILE A 54 16.03 5.13 5.88
N ASP A 55 16.79 5.66 4.93
CA ASP A 55 17.77 6.73 5.13
C ASP A 55 17.38 8.03 4.40
N GLY A 56 18.22 9.06 4.57
CA GLY A 56 18.02 10.40 4.00
C GLY A 56 17.89 10.43 2.47
N ARG A 57 18.38 9.40 1.75
CA ARG A 57 18.22 9.33 0.29
C ARG A 57 16.75 9.25 -0.10
N THR A 58 15.93 8.58 0.69
CA THR A 58 14.49 8.41 0.43
C THR A 58 13.73 9.59 1.02
N THR A 59 14.01 9.96 2.27
CA THR A 59 13.17 10.90 3.02
C THR A 59 13.30 12.35 2.58
N ARG A 60 14.41 12.73 1.93
CA ARG A 60 14.63 14.09 1.41
C ARG A 60 13.68 14.50 0.29
N HIS A 61 13.04 13.54 -0.38
CA HIS A 61 12.19 13.82 -1.53
C HIS A 61 10.76 14.15 -1.09
N ALA A 62 10.16 15.20 -1.63
CA ALA A 62 8.78 15.59 -1.33
C ALA A 62 7.77 14.45 -1.57
N GLY A 63 8.02 13.59 -2.56
CA GLY A 63 7.22 12.40 -2.86
C GLY A 63 7.12 11.43 -1.68
N TYR A 64 8.16 11.30 -0.86
CA TYR A 64 8.12 10.48 0.35
C TYR A 64 7.08 11.02 1.35
N GLY A 65 7.08 12.34 1.60
CA GLY A 65 6.11 12.98 2.48
C GLY A 65 4.67 12.88 1.98
N VAL A 66 4.45 12.97 0.67
CA VAL A 66 3.13 12.70 0.05
C VAL A 66 2.73 11.24 0.28
N SER A 67 3.62 10.30 -0.02
CA SER A 67 3.36 8.86 0.13
C SER A 67 3.03 8.48 1.57
N GLN A 68 3.71 9.05 2.58
CA GLN A 68 3.40 8.77 3.98
C GLN A 68 2.00 9.25 4.39
N ARG A 69 1.51 10.35 3.80
CA ARG A 69 0.13 10.82 4.01
C ARG A 69 -0.87 9.91 3.33
N LEU A 70 -0.64 9.57 2.06
CA LEU A 70 -1.54 8.71 1.28
C LEU A 70 -1.60 7.28 1.83
N ARG A 71 -0.51 6.75 2.38
CA ARG A 71 -0.44 5.41 2.97
C ARG A 71 -1.56 5.16 3.98
N LYS A 72 -1.97 6.16 4.75
CA LYS A 72 -3.04 6.04 5.75
C LYS A 72 -4.43 5.82 5.13
N ARG A 73 -4.66 6.24 3.89
CA ARG A 73 -5.97 6.14 3.21
C ARG A 73 -6.37 4.68 2.94
N ILE A 74 -5.40 3.77 2.81
CA ILE A 74 -5.71 2.36 2.58
C ILE A 74 -6.41 1.73 3.80
N GLU A 75 -6.16 2.26 5.01
CA GLU A 75 -6.81 1.78 6.23
C GLU A 75 -8.31 2.07 6.24
N GLU A 76 -8.74 3.22 5.70
CA GLU A 76 -10.16 3.53 5.54
C GLU A 76 -10.84 2.53 4.59
N THR A 77 -10.16 2.20 3.50
CA THR A 77 -10.61 1.22 2.50
C THR A 77 -10.75 -0.16 3.14
N PHE A 78 -9.71 -0.65 3.81
CA PHE A 78 -9.75 -1.94 4.49
C PHE A 78 -10.72 -1.96 5.67
N GLY A 79 -10.90 -0.85 6.37
CA GLY A 79 -11.91 -0.67 7.40
C GLY A 79 -13.30 -0.92 6.84
N TRP A 80 -13.66 -0.21 5.77
CA TRP A 80 -14.96 -0.34 5.10
C TRP A 80 -15.19 -1.74 4.54
N ILE A 81 -14.18 -2.33 3.88
CA ILE A 81 -14.24 -3.71 3.36
C ILE A 81 -14.59 -4.70 4.46
N LYS A 82 -13.95 -4.56 5.63
CA LYS A 82 -14.15 -5.46 6.77
C LYS A 82 -15.51 -5.25 7.41
N THR A 83 -15.93 -4.00 7.62
CA THR A 83 -17.12 -3.68 8.43
C THR A 83 -18.40 -3.61 7.60
N VAL A 84 -18.41 -2.85 6.52
CA VAL A 84 -19.61 -2.59 5.70
C VAL A 84 -19.81 -3.68 4.65
N ALA A 85 -18.73 -4.11 4.00
CA ALA A 85 -18.81 -5.15 2.97
C ALA A 85 -18.70 -6.58 3.53
N GLY A 86 -18.71 -6.76 4.85
CA GLY A 86 -18.84 -8.06 5.50
C GLY A 86 -17.61 -8.97 5.43
N GLN A 87 -16.46 -8.51 4.94
CA GLN A 87 -15.28 -9.37 4.79
C GLN A 87 -14.60 -9.72 6.13
N ARG A 88 -14.96 -9.07 7.24
CA ARG A 88 -14.53 -9.49 8.59
C ARG A 88 -15.07 -10.88 8.95
N LYS A 89 -16.26 -11.24 8.47
CA LYS A 89 -16.89 -12.56 8.66
C LYS A 89 -17.42 -13.05 7.32
N THR A 90 -16.49 -13.34 6.40
CA THR A 90 -16.86 -13.77 5.05
C THR A 90 -17.62 -15.09 5.07
N ARG A 91 -18.71 -15.17 4.31
CA ARG A 91 -19.50 -16.39 4.13
C ARG A 91 -18.91 -17.35 3.09
N PHE A 92 -17.92 -16.89 2.33
CA PHE A 92 -17.28 -17.68 1.27
C PHE A 92 -16.17 -18.56 1.84
N ARG A 93 -16.03 -19.76 1.29
CA ARG A 93 -14.94 -20.69 1.63
C ARG A 93 -14.04 -20.89 0.41
N GLY A 94 -12.72 -20.95 0.66
CA GLY A 94 -11.69 -21.10 -0.37
C GLY A 94 -11.15 -19.76 -0.89
N ARG A 95 -9.85 -19.74 -1.24
CA ARG A 95 -9.13 -18.52 -1.63
C ARG A 95 -9.73 -17.85 -2.87
N ASP A 96 -10.17 -18.63 -3.85
CA ASP A 96 -10.69 -18.10 -5.12
C ASP A 96 -12.01 -17.34 -4.92
N ARG A 97 -12.94 -17.93 -4.16
CA ARG A 97 -14.24 -17.30 -3.87
C ARG A 97 -14.09 -16.06 -3.00
N VAL A 98 -13.21 -16.12 -2.00
CA VAL A 98 -12.88 -14.97 -1.15
C VAL A 98 -12.20 -13.88 -1.98
N GLY A 99 -11.28 -14.24 -2.87
CA GLY A 99 -10.59 -13.32 -3.78
C GLY A 99 -11.55 -12.61 -4.72
N CYS A 100 -12.47 -13.34 -5.36
CA CYS A 100 -13.51 -12.75 -6.20
C CYS A 100 -14.39 -11.74 -5.43
N ALA A 101 -14.89 -12.14 -4.25
CA ALA A 101 -15.69 -11.25 -3.40
C ALA A 101 -14.91 -10.02 -2.94
N PHE A 102 -13.61 -10.18 -2.63
CA PHE A 102 -12.73 -9.08 -2.26
C PHE A 102 -12.54 -8.10 -3.41
N THR A 103 -12.20 -8.58 -4.61
CA THR A 103 -12.02 -7.75 -5.81
C THR A 103 -13.30 -6.98 -6.15
N PHE A 104 -14.45 -7.66 -6.12
CA PHE A 104 -15.75 -7.02 -6.33
C PHE A 104 -16.02 -5.90 -5.31
N THR A 105 -15.71 -6.16 -4.04
CA THR A 105 -15.87 -5.17 -2.96
C THR A 105 -14.98 -3.95 -3.16
N VAL A 106 -13.70 -4.16 -3.51
CA VAL A 106 -12.77 -3.05 -3.77
C VAL A 106 -13.24 -2.22 -4.96
N ALA A 107 -13.74 -2.86 -6.01
CA ALA A 107 -14.32 -2.18 -7.16
C ALA A 107 -15.55 -1.34 -6.76
N ALA A 108 -16.46 -1.90 -5.95
CA ALA A 108 -17.63 -1.17 -5.44
C ALA A 108 -17.25 0.00 -4.53
N TYR A 109 -16.16 -0.12 -3.76
CA TYR A 109 -15.67 0.96 -2.91
C TYR A 109 -15.22 2.19 -3.71
N ASN A 110 -14.79 2.03 -4.98
CA ASN A 110 -14.52 3.18 -5.85
C ASN A 110 -15.77 4.05 -6.00
N LEU A 111 -16.97 3.45 -6.13
CA LEU A 111 -18.23 4.18 -6.22
C LEU A 111 -18.54 4.97 -4.94
N VAL A 112 -18.22 4.40 -3.77
CA VAL A 112 -18.39 5.08 -2.46
C VAL A 112 -17.45 6.29 -2.35
N ARG A 113 -16.27 6.24 -2.98
CA ARG A 113 -15.30 7.35 -2.97
C ARG A 113 -15.61 8.43 -4.01
N LEU A 114 -16.28 8.10 -5.11
CA LEU A 114 -16.50 9.02 -6.23
C LEU A 114 -17.11 10.38 -5.82
N PRO A 115 -18.17 10.47 -5.01
CA PRO A 115 -18.75 11.76 -4.63
C PRO A 115 -17.73 12.71 -4.00
N LYS A 116 -16.95 12.21 -3.03
CA LYS A 116 -15.89 13.00 -2.36
C LYS A 116 -14.77 13.42 -3.31
N LEU A 117 -14.51 12.64 -4.36
CA LEU A 117 -13.49 12.97 -5.36
C LEU A 117 -13.99 14.03 -6.35
N LEU A 118 -15.27 13.98 -6.71
CA LEU A 118 -15.91 14.97 -7.57
C LEU A 118 -16.04 16.32 -6.84
N ASP A 119 -16.41 16.32 -5.56
CA ASP A 119 -16.49 17.54 -4.74
C ASP A 119 -15.11 18.21 -4.54
N ALA A 120 -14.03 17.43 -4.59
CA ALA A 120 -12.67 17.91 -4.39
C ALA A 120 -11.97 18.35 -5.69
N ALA A 121 -12.58 18.13 -6.85
CA ALA A 121 -12.05 18.58 -8.13
C ALA A 121 -12.32 20.09 -8.29
N PRO A 122 -11.33 20.91 -8.68
CA PRO A 122 -11.61 22.30 -9.05
C PRO A 122 -12.57 22.31 -10.25
N ALA A 123 -13.52 23.25 -10.23
CA ALA A 123 -14.46 23.48 -11.32
C ALA A 123 -13.75 23.88 -12.63
#